data_AF-A0ABC8QNW2-F1
#
_entry.id   AF-A0ABC8QNW2-F1
#
_cell.length_a   1.000
_cell.length_b   1.000
_cell.length_c   1.000
_cell.angle_alpha   90.00
_cell.angle_beta   90.00
_cell.angle_gamma   90.00
#
_symmetry.space_group_name_H-M   'P 1'
#
loop_
_entity.id
_entity.type
_entity.pdbx_description
1 polymer ?
#
loop_
_entity_poly.entity_id
_entity_poly.type
_entity_poly.pdbx_seq_one_letter_code
_entity_poly.pdbx_strand_id
1 'polypeptide(L)'
;MGISKWLTATFAFAVCTVAFAAPDEKAWDVLAAKDSAGNVRRIVRYRSDLPNWVQKASFGSLVVISWPGANPGRMPTKGESEQHYAFEDSLQAAEERERTAVLAAAVTGEGKVDWYYLARSHDEFMRVLNKTLQGKPRLPISISLKQDPEWSMYRSLAGRR
;
A
#
# COMPACT_ATOMS: atom_id res chain seq x y z
N MET A 1 18.74 33.65 -59.48
CA MET A 1 17.31 33.53 -59.15
C MET A 1 16.97 32.05 -59.24
N GLY A 2 16.65 31.25 -58.21
CA GLY A 2 16.59 31.39 -56.77
C GLY A 2 16.64 29.96 -56.21
N ILE A 3 17.39 29.77 -55.12
CA ILE A 3 17.70 28.48 -54.49
C ILE A 3 16.49 28.07 -53.64
N SER A 4 15.82 26.96 -53.96
CA SER A 4 14.72 26.42 -53.14
C SER A 4 15.29 25.67 -51.94
N LYS A 5 15.29 26.37 -50.80
CA LYS A 5 15.66 25.83 -49.48
C LYS A 5 14.58 24.87 -49.00
N TRP A 6 15.00 23.65 -48.64
CA TRP A 6 14.19 22.70 -47.88
C TRP A 6 14.11 23.19 -46.43
N LEU A 7 12.91 23.55 -45.96
CA LEU A 7 12.67 23.77 -44.53
C LEU A 7 12.38 22.41 -43.88
N THR A 8 13.35 21.88 -43.15
CA THR A 8 13.11 20.86 -42.13
C THR A 8 12.33 21.50 -40.98
N ALA A 9 11.11 21.04 -40.77
CA ALA A 9 10.31 21.40 -39.60
C ALA A 9 10.84 20.63 -38.38
N THR A 10 11.67 21.28 -37.57
CA THR A 10 12.11 20.74 -36.28
C THR A 10 10.97 20.92 -35.27
N PHE A 11 10.27 19.84 -34.95
CA PHE A 11 9.29 19.82 -33.86
C PHE A 11 10.05 19.89 -32.52
N ALA A 12 10.10 21.08 -31.93
CA ALA A 12 10.58 21.23 -30.56
C ALA A 12 9.49 20.72 -29.61
N PHE A 13 9.63 19.49 -29.12
CA PHE A 13 8.88 19.02 -27.97
C PHE A 13 9.38 19.78 -26.74
N ALA A 14 8.61 20.78 -26.30
CA ALA A 14 8.81 21.41 -25.01
C ALA A 14 8.37 20.41 -23.93
N VAL A 15 9.34 19.71 -23.33
CA VAL A 15 9.11 18.95 -22.08
C VAL A 15 9.12 19.98 -20.94
N CYS A 16 7.95 20.43 -20.53
CA CYS A 16 7.78 21.12 -19.25
C CYS A 16 7.92 20.08 -18.13
N THR A 17 9.13 19.84 -17.63
CA THR A 17 9.31 19.19 -16.33
C THR A 17 8.89 20.18 -15.25
N VAL A 18 7.65 20.06 -14.78
CA VAL A 18 7.25 20.66 -13.52
C VAL A 18 7.87 19.80 -12.43
N ALA A 19 9.02 20.21 -11.90
CA ALA A 19 9.63 19.56 -10.75
C ALA A 19 8.81 19.90 -9.51
N PHE A 20 7.78 19.11 -9.24
CA PHE A 20 7.17 19.05 -7.92
C PHE A 20 8.08 18.16 -7.08
N ALA A 21 8.80 18.74 -6.11
CA ALA A 21 9.49 17.94 -5.10
C ALA A 21 8.41 17.28 -4.22
N ALA A 22 8.00 16.06 -4.59
CA ALA A 22 7.13 15.24 -3.77
C ALA A 22 7.92 14.75 -2.53
N PRO A 23 7.32 14.78 -1.33
CA PRO A 23 7.96 14.22 -0.15
C PRO A 23 8.05 12.70 -0.32
N ASP A 24 9.26 12.13 -0.26
CA ASP A 24 9.57 10.68 -0.23
C ASP A 24 8.42 9.82 -0.77
N GLU A 25 8.24 9.82 -2.10
CA GLU A 25 7.17 9.09 -2.75
C GLU A 25 7.44 7.60 -2.52
N LYS A 26 6.87 7.09 -1.42
CA LYS A 26 6.94 5.69 -0.98
C LYS A 26 6.75 4.82 -2.22
N ALA A 27 7.79 4.13 -2.66
CA ALA A 27 7.78 3.33 -3.88
C ALA A 27 6.75 2.19 -3.73
N TRP A 28 5.52 2.41 -4.16
CA TRP A 28 4.43 1.45 -4.15
C TRP A 28 4.23 0.92 -5.56
N ASP A 29 4.39 -0.39 -5.72
CA ASP A 29 3.97 -1.09 -6.93
C ASP A 29 2.53 -1.58 -6.78
N VAL A 30 1.84 -1.70 -7.93
CA VAL A 30 0.45 -2.15 -7.99
C VAL A 30 0.29 -3.30 -8.97
N LEU A 31 -0.28 -4.41 -8.50
CA LEU A 31 -0.70 -5.55 -9.30
C LEU A 31 -2.22 -5.64 -9.30
N ALA A 32 -2.83 -5.76 -10.49
CA ALA A 32 -4.26 -5.93 -10.63
C ALA A 32 -4.58 -7.28 -11.30
N ALA A 33 -5.36 -8.11 -10.62
CA ALA A 33 -5.92 -9.33 -11.18
C ALA A 33 -7.31 -9.03 -11.77
N LYS A 34 -7.51 -9.43 -13.02
CA LYS A 34 -8.78 -9.28 -13.77
C LYS A 34 -9.45 -10.63 -13.96
N ASP A 35 -10.78 -10.66 -14.03
CA ASP A 35 -11.53 -11.84 -14.45
C ASP A 35 -11.55 -12.01 -15.98
N SER A 36 -12.18 -13.08 -16.46
CA SER A 36 -12.32 -13.39 -17.89
C SER A 36 -13.08 -12.32 -18.69
N ALA A 37 -13.87 -11.48 -18.02
CA ALA A 37 -14.57 -10.34 -18.61
C ALA A 37 -13.74 -9.04 -18.56
N GLY A 38 -12.53 -9.08 -18.01
CA GLY A 38 -11.64 -7.93 -17.90
C GLY A 38 -11.87 -7.03 -16.68
N ASN A 39 -12.79 -7.39 -15.79
CA ASN A 39 -13.08 -6.61 -14.57
C ASN A 39 -12.03 -6.88 -13.50
N VAL A 40 -11.56 -5.84 -12.81
CA VAL A 40 -10.61 -5.97 -11.70
C VAL A 40 -11.30 -6.65 -10.52
N ARG A 41 -10.75 -7.78 -10.06
CA ARG A 41 -11.26 -8.55 -8.91
C ARG A 41 -10.41 -8.40 -7.67
N ARG A 42 -9.13 -8.11 -7.86
CA ARG A 42 -8.16 -7.96 -6.78
C ARG A 42 -7.08 -6.98 -7.18
N ILE A 43 -6.72 -6.09 -6.26
CA ILE A 43 -5.61 -5.16 -6.36
C ILE A 43 -4.67 -5.47 -5.21
N VAL A 44 -3.39 -5.66 -5.50
CA VAL A 44 -2.31 -5.78 -4.52
C VAL A 44 -1.45 -4.55 -4.66
N ARG A 45 -1.35 -3.75 -3.61
CA ARG A 45 -0.34 -2.69 -3.46
C ARG A 45 0.74 -3.21 -2.54
N TYR A 46 2.00 -3.11 -2.92
CA TYR A 46 3.12 -3.47 -2.05
C TYR A 46 4.24 -2.45 -2.18
N ARG A 47 5.03 -2.29 -1.13
CA ARG A 47 6.22 -1.44 -1.17
C ARG A 47 7.33 -2.16 -1.94
N SER A 48 7.83 -1.55 -3.01
CA SER A 48 8.97 -2.05 -3.78
C SER A 48 10.24 -2.00 -2.95
N ASP A 49 10.38 -0.94 -2.14
CA ASP A 49 11.46 -0.72 -1.19
C ASP A 49 10.90 -0.44 0.21
N LEU A 50 11.48 -1.13 1.20
CA LEU A 50 11.18 -0.90 2.61
C LEU A 50 12.10 0.19 3.17
N PRO A 51 11.66 0.99 4.15
CA PRO A 51 12.51 1.95 4.84
C PRO A 51 13.76 1.29 5.42
N ASN A 52 14.89 2.00 5.41
CA ASN A 52 16.20 1.48 5.86
C ASN A 52 16.25 0.98 7.31
N TRP A 53 15.34 1.45 8.17
CA TRP A 53 15.22 1.02 9.57
C TRP A 53 14.45 -0.29 9.74
N VAL A 54 13.80 -0.78 8.68
CA VAL A 54 13.10 -2.06 8.65
C VAL A 54 14.08 -3.15 8.22
N GLN A 55 14.40 -4.05 9.14
CA GLN A 55 15.36 -5.12 8.91
C GLN A 55 14.74 -6.46 9.27
N LYS A 56 15.01 -7.47 8.44
CA LYS A 56 14.46 -8.83 8.59
C LYS A 56 14.72 -9.43 9.97
N ALA A 57 15.91 -9.20 10.52
CA ALA A 57 16.30 -9.70 11.85
C ALA A 57 15.46 -9.13 13.00
N SER A 58 14.85 -7.96 12.84
CA SER A 58 14.08 -7.30 13.90
C SER A 58 12.58 -7.21 13.62
N PHE A 59 12.14 -7.39 12.37
CA PHE A 59 10.74 -7.23 11.95
C PHE A 59 10.12 -8.56 11.51
N GLY A 60 10.23 -9.58 12.36
CA GLY A 60 9.73 -10.93 12.06
C GLY A 60 8.26 -11.16 12.42
N SER A 61 7.59 -10.20 13.05
CA SER A 61 6.19 -10.34 13.45
C SER A 61 5.28 -9.84 12.33
N LEU A 62 4.52 -10.74 11.72
CA LEU A 62 3.48 -10.39 10.74
C LEU A 62 2.18 -10.06 11.46
N VAL A 63 1.61 -8.89 11.12
CA VAL A 63 0.26 -8.51 11.51
C VAL A 63 -0.58 -8.31 10.26
N VAL A 64 -1.73 -8.98 10.20
CA VAL A 64 -2.71 -8.81 9.12
C VAL A 64 -3.98 -8.21 9.70
N ILE A 65 -4.37 -7.04 9.22
CA ILE A 65 -5.66 -6.42 9.55
C ILE A 65 -6.59 -6.60 8.37
N SER A 66 -7.77 -7.14 8.61
CA SER A 66 -8.79 -7.37 7.59
C SER A 66 -10.04 -6.57 7.92
N TRP A 67 -10.51 -5.77 6.96
CA TRP A 67 -11.77 -5.02 7.03
C TRP A 67 -12.72 -5.47 5.92
N PRO A 68 -13.85 -6.11 6.25
CA PRO A 68 -14.85 -6.52 5.27
C PRO A 68 -15.67 -5.32 4.80
N GLY A 69 -15.85 -5.20 3.48
CA GLY A 69 -16.83 -4.30 2.90
C GLY A 69 -18.25 -4.80 3.12
N ALA A 70 -19.23 -3.92 2.90
CA ALA A 70 -20.65 -4.23 3.07
C ALA A 70 -21.17 -5.25 2.04
N ASN A 71 -20.52 -5.34 0.88
CA ASN A 71 -20.91 -6.23 -0.22
C ASN A 71 -19.80 -7.26 -0.53
N PRO A 72 -19.92 -8.50 -0.02
CA PRO A 72 -18.95 -9.56 -0.30
C PRO A 72 -18.74 -9.79 -1.80
N GLY A 73 -17.50 -10.04 -2.21
CA GLY A 73 -17.15 -10.33 -3.60
C GLY A 73 -17.14 -9.14 -4.56
N ARG A 74 -17.41 -7.92 -4.09
CA ARG A 74 -17.29 -6.67 -4.88
C ARG A 74 -16.11 -5.82 -4.42
N MET A 75 -15.66 -4.94 -5.28
CA MET A 75 -14.73 -3.89 -4.89
C MET A 75 -15.44 -2.91 -3.94
N PRO A 76 -14.73 -2.32 -2.96
CA PRO A 76 -15.30 -1.30 -2.08
C PRO A 76 -15.90 -0.14 -2.89
N THR A 77 -17.02 0.38 -2.42
CA THR A 77 -17.59 1.63 -2.91
C THR A 77 -16.66 2.81 -2.60
N LYS A 78 -16.93 3.98 -3.19
CA LYS A 78 -16.13 5.19 -2.93
C LYS A 78 -16.11 5.55 -1.43
N GLY A 79 -17.27 5.56 -0.77
CA GLY A 79 -17.37 5.89 0.65
C GLY A 79 -16.65 4.89 1.56
N GLU A 80 -16.72 3.59 1.24
CA GLU A 80 -15.94 2.57 1.96
C GLU A 80 -14.43 2.76 1.73
N SER A 81 -14.02 3.06 0.50
CA SER A 81 -12.61 3.32 0.17
C SER A 81 -12.06 4.51 0.97
N GLU A 82 -12.83 5.58 1.12
CA GLU A 82 -12.44 6.75 1.92
C GLU A 82 -12.22 6.38 3.40
N GLN A 83 -13.06 5.51 3.98
CA GLN A 83 -12.87 5.01 5.35
C GLN A 83 -11.62 4.13 5.48
N HIS A 84 -11.41 3.24 4.50
CA HIS A 84 -10.22 2.38 4.46
C HIS A 84 -8.93 3.19 4.35
N TYR A 85 -8.88 4.22 3.49
CA TYR A 85 -7.72 5.08 3.35
C TYR A 85 -7.47 5.91 4.61
N ALA A 86 -8.52 6.50 5.22
CA ALA A 86 -8.37 7.25 6.46
C ALA A 86 -7.83 6.38 7.61
N PHE A 87 -8.27 5.12 7.69
CA PHE A 87 -7.73 4.15 8.64
C PHE A 87 -6.26 3.82 8.33
N GLU A 88 -5.96 3.43 7.09
CA GLU A 88 -4.61 3.11 6.62
C GLU A 88 -3.63 4.24 6.92
N ASP A 89 -3.92 5.46 6.47
CA ASP A 89 -3.06 6.62 6.63
C ASP A 89 -2.77 6.90 8.10
N SER A 90 -3.80 6.84 8.95
CA SER A 90 -3.66 7.13 10.38
C SER A 90 -2.81 6.10 11.11
N LEU A 91 -3.01 4.81 10.84
CA LEU A 91 -2.27 3.73 11.49
C LEU A 91 -0.85 3.64 10.95
N GLN A 92 -0.68 3.72 9.63
CA GLN A 92 0.62 3.71 8.99
C GLN A 92 1.50 4.84 9.53
N ALA A 93 0.97 6.07 9.62
CA ALA A 93 1.71 7.20 10.14
C ALA A 93 2.11 7.00 11.63
N ALA A 94 1.24 6.40 12.44
CA ALA A 94 1.52 6.14 13.85
C ALA A 94 2.62 5.07 14.04
N GLU A 95 2.49 3.93 13.36
CA GLU A 95 3.43 2.81 13.43
C GLU A 95 4.82 3.17 12.89
N GLU A 96 4.88 3.85 11.75
CA GLU A 96 6.17 4.23 11.13
C GLU A 96 6.87 5.35 11.91
N ARG A 97 6.12 6.24 12.57
CA ARG A 97 6.68 7.26 13.47
C ARG A 97 7.27 6.64 14.73
N GLU A 98 6.59 5.66 15.34
CA GLU A 98 7.12 4.94 16.51
C GLU A 98 8.14 3.85 16.11
N ARG A 99 8.33 3.59 14.81
CA ARG A 99 9.21 2.54 14.22
C ARG A 99 8.91 1.14 14.76
N THR A 100 7.67 0.88 15.11
CA THR A 100 7.16 -0.39 15.65
C THR A 100 6.75 -1.33 14.52
N ALA A 101 6.22 -0.80 13.42
CA ALA A 101 5.89 -1.57 12.22
C ALA A 101 5.93 -0.70 10.95
N VAL A 102 5.99 -1.37 9.80
CA VAL A 102 5.83 -0.76 8.48
C VAL A 102 4.68 -1.43 7.75
N LEU A 103 3.84 -0.64 7.07
CA LEU A 103 2.87 -1.19 6.13
C LEU A 103 3.61 -1.66 4.87
N ALA A 104 3.67 -2.97 4.66
CA ALA A 104 4.44 -3.57 3.58
C ALA A 104 3.57 -3.87 2.34
N ALA A 105 2.31 -4.24 2.55
CA ALA A 105 1.34 -4.46 1.47
C ALA A 105 -0.11 -4.22 1.91
N ALA A 106 -0.97 -3.91 0.94
CA ALA A 106 -2.41 -3.85 1.09
C ALA A 106 -3.08 -4.57 -0.08
N VAL A 107 -4.06 -5.42 0.21
CA VAL A 107 -4.80 -6.20 -0.78
C VAL A 107 -6.27 -5.81 -0.72
N THR A 108 -6.80 -5.29 -1.82
CA THR A 108 -8.21 -4.95 -1.97
C THR A 108 -8.86 -5.93 -2.94
N GLY A 109 -9.87 -6.66 -2.52
CA GLY A 109 -10.57 -7.61 -3.36
C GLY A 109 -11.48 -8.52 -2.55
N GLU A 110 -12.31 -9.30 -3.24
CA GLU A 110 -13.19 -10.30 -2.61
C GLU A 110 -14.14 -9.72 -1.53
N GLY A 111 -14.44 -8.41 -1.60
CA GLY A 111 -15.28 -7.74 -0.61
C GLY A 111 -14.56 -7.36 0.68
N LYS A 112 -13.24 -7.23 0.69
CA LYS A 112 -12.48 -6.74 1.85
C LYS A 112 -11.20 -6.00 1.46
N VAL A 113 -10.62 -5.32 2.44
CA VAL A 113 -9.24 -4.82 2.39
C VAL A 113 -8.42 -5.50 3.49
N ASP A 114 -7.28 -6.05 3.11
CA ASP A 114 -6.30 -6.64 4.02
C ASP A 114 -5.02 -5.80 4.02
N TRP A 115 -4.55 -5.37 5.19
CA TRP A 115 -3.27 -4.68 5.37
C TRP A 115 -2.26 -5.61 6.04
N TYR A 116 -1.06 -5.67 5.47
CA TYR A 116 0.03 -6.53 5.91
C TYR A 116 1.14 -5.66 6.47
N TYR A 117 1.32 -5.72 7.78
CA TYR A 117 2.37 -5.02 8.51
C TYR A 117 3.49 -5.99 8.87
N LEU A 118 4.73 -5.56 8.63
CA LEU A 118 5.91 -6.15 9.22
C LEU A 118 6.20 -5.37 10.50
N ALA A 119 6.12 -6.02 11.64
CA ALA A 119 6.25 -5.43 12.97
C ALA A 119 7.44 -6.03 13.72
N ARG A 120 7.98 -5.25 14.68
CA ARG A 120 9.02 -5.73 15.60
C ARG A 120 8.48 -6.83 16.52
N SER A 121 7.39 -6.52 17.21
CA SER A 121 6.64 -7.46 18.04
C SER A 121 5.14 -7.22 17.87
N HIS A 122 4.33 -8.24 18.14
CA HIS A 122 2.88 -8.10 18.16
C HIS A 122 2.42 -7.13 19.24
N ASP A 123 3.07 -7.14 20.42
CA ASP A 123 2.69 -6.31 21.55
C ASP A 123 2.91 -4.81 21.29
N GLU A 124 4.05 -4.44 20.70
CA GLU A 124 4.34 -3.05 20.34
C GLU A 124 3.35 -2.52 19.30
N PHE A 125 3.05 -3.32 18.28
CA PHE A 125 2.05 -2.99 17.27
C PHE A 125 0.67 -2.80 17.91
N MET A 126 0.21 -3.76 18.72
CA MET A 126 -1.11 -3.67 19.35
C MET A 126 -1.23 -2.47 20.28
N ARG A 127 -0.15 -2.07 20.96
CA ARG A 127 -0.11 -0.84 21.78
C ARG A 127 -0.34 0.40 20.92
N VAL A 128 0.34 0.53 19.78
CA VAL A 128 0.23 1.68 18.88
C VAL A 128 -1.14 1.70 18.18
N LEU A 129 -1.63 0.55 17.72
CA LEU A 129 -2.97 0.39 17.17
C LEU A 129 -4.05 0.85 18.16
N ASN A 130 -4.03 0.33 19.39
CA ASN A 130 -5.03 0.67 20.40
C ASN A 130 -5.03 2.16 20.75
N LYS A 131 -3.84 2.78 20.86
CA LYS A 131 -3.68 4.22 21.04
C LYS A 131 -4.24 5.01 19.86
N THR A 132 -4.03 4.53 18.63
CA THR A 132 -4.49 5.18 17.39
C THR A 132 -6.01 5.10 17.24
N LEU A 133 -6.61 4.02 17.72
CA LEU A 133 -8.06 3.79 17.69
C LEU A 133 -8.80 4.34 18.91
N GLN A 134 -8.09 4.87 19.91
CA GLN A 134 -8.70 5.41 21.11
C GLN A 134 -9.68 6.55 20.78
N GLY A 135 -10.91 6.44 21.28
CA GLY A 135 -11.97 7.43 21.05
C GLY A 135 -12.62 7.36 19.67
N LYS A 136 -12.20 6.45 18.78
CA LYS A 136 -12.88 6.21 17.50
C LYS A 136 -14.06 5.23 17.67
N PRO A 137 -15.09 5.31 16.81
CA PRO A 137 -16.13 4.29 16.75
C PRO A 137 -15.53 2.90 16.53
N ARG A 138 -16.23 1.86 17.01
CA ARG A 138 -15.80 0.48 16.80
C ARG A 138 -15.81 0.15 15.31
N LEU A 139 -14.63 -0.16 14.77
CA LEU A 139 -14.45 -0.56 13.38
C LEU A 139 -14.68 -2.08 13.24
N PRO A 140 -15.25 -2.56 12.12
CA PRO A 140 -15.49 -3.98 11.89
C PRO A 140 -14.22 -4.71 11.43
N ILE A 141 -13.08 -4.44 12.07
CA ILE A 141 -11.79 -5.05 11.71
C ILE A 141 -11.56 -6.36 12.46
N SER A 142 -10.81 -7.27 11.82
CA SER A 142 -10.23 -8.45 12.44
C SER A 142 -8.72 -8.42 12.30
N ILE A 143 -8.00 -8.99 13.26
CA ILE A 143 -6.53 -8.92 13.33
C ILE A 143 -5.99 -10.34 13.48
N SER A 144 -5.04 -10.70 12.63
CA SER A 144 -4.29 -11.96 12.71
C SER A 144 -2.83 -11.66 13.01
N LEU A 145 -2.30 -12.33 14.03
CA LEU A 145 -0.92 -12.19 14.51
C LEU A 145 -0.16 -13.49 14.21
N LYS A 146 0.93 -13.40 13.46
CA LYS A 146 1.77 -14.55 13.09
C LYS A 146 3.25 -14.20 13.15
N GLN A 147 4.10 -15.19 13.36
CA GLN A 147 5.54 -15.04 13.13
C GLN A 147 5.85 -15.39 11.67
N ASP A 148 6.59 -14.52 11.00
CA ASP A 148 7.09 -14.68 9.63
C ASP A 148 8.46 -13.98 9.50
N PRO A 149 9.50 -14.47 10.21
CA PRO A 149 10.85 -13.89 10.16
C PRO A 149 11.45 -13.93 8.75
N GLU A 150 10.95 -14.82 7.89
CA GLU A 150 11.40 -14.95 6.51
C GLU A 150 10.72 -13.96 5.54
N TRP A 151 9.77 -13.16 6.03
CA TRP A 151 8.93 -12.27 5.24
C TRP A 151 8.24 -12.98 4.07
N SER A 152 7.90 -14.25 4.27
CA SER A 152 7.36 -15.14 3.24
C SER A 152 6.07 -14.58 2.64
N MET A 153 5.18 -14.03 3.47
CA MET A 153 3.91 -13.46 3.02
C MET A 153 4.13 -12.20 2.18
N TYR A 154 4.92 -11.25 2.67
CA TYR A 154 5.24 -10.02 1.93
C TYR A 154 5.93 -10.32 0.59
N ARG A 155 6.93 -11.21 0.61
CA ARG A 155 7.63 -11.68 -0.59
C ARG A 155 6.68 -12.32 -1.61
N SER A 156 5.75 -13.16 -1.15
CA SER A 156 4.73 -13.76 -2.00
C SER A 156 3.81 -12.71 -2.63
N LEU A 157 3.38 -11.69 -1.87
CA LEU A 157 2.52 -10.62 -2.37
C LEU A 157 3.25 -9.73 -3.39
N ALA A 158 4.54 -9.49 -3.17
CA ALA A 158 5.39 -8.74 -4.10
C ALA A 158 5.84 -9.55 -5.33
N GLY A 159 5.43 -10.82 -5.46
CA GLY A 159 5.87 -11.70 -6.55
C GLY A 159 7.36 -12.08 -6.50
N ARG A 160 8.03 -11.89 -5.35
CA ARG A 160 9.47 -12.12 -5.14
C ARG A 160 9.69 -13.48 -4.46
N ARG A 161 9.64 -14.58 -5.20
CA ARG A 161 9.92 -15.94 -4.68
C ARG A 161 11.39 -16.16 -4.37
#